data_AF-A0A4P8XFB1-F1
#
_entry.id   AF-A0A4P8XFB1-F1
#
_cell.length_a   1.000
_cell.length_b   1.000
_cell.length_c   1.000
_cell.angle_alpha   90.00
_cell.angle_beta   90.00
_cell.angle_gamma   90.00
#
_symmetry.space_group_name_H-M   'P 1'
#
loop_
_entity.id
_entity.type
_entity.pdbx_description
1 polymer ?
#
loop_
_entity_poly.entity_id
_entity_poly.type
_entity_poly.pdbx_seq_one_letter_code
_entity_poly.pdbx_strand_id
1 'polypeptide(L)'
;MKRSQSTTVKTVLEYMVMLNEQSYSGIGRQLNITPQQFSDWIKKRRPIPQERLQALAAYFGVGEEVLVDTGHFASPLTPLAKVQLHMLLLDQKIAQLEGEGAEEEEDIAPYRDKKLQLEREREHEIRLGRVAEALQRDHDGRLALLLDQVLDEAAAKKTEGVES
;
A
#
# COMPACT_ATOMS: atom_id res chain seq x y z
N MET A 1 -22.42 17.69 10.30
CA MET A 1 -21.69 18.03 9.06
C MET A 1 -20.63 16.97 8.83
N LYS A 2 -20.87 16.03 7.89
CA LYS A 2 -19.85 15.03 7.53
C LYS A 2 -18.74 15.76 6.77
N ARG A 3 -17.55 15.83 7.35
CA ARG A 3 -16.37 16.34 6.64
C ARG A 3 -16.16 15.43 5.44
N SER A 4 -16.36 15.96 4.25
CA SER A 4 -15.90 15.38 3.00
C SER A 4 -14.42 15.02 3.21
N GLN A 5 -14.12 13.72 3.32
CA GLN A 5 -12.72 13.30 3.32
C GLN A 5 -12.21 13.66 1.93
N SER A 6 -11.39 14.71 1.85
CA SER A 6 -10.57 14.91 0.67
C SER A 6 -9.79 13.63 0.49
N THR A 7 -9.94 12.97 -0.65
CA THR A 7 -9.10 11.84 -1.06
C THR A 7 -7.71 12.40 -1.36
N THR A 8 -7.03 12.89 -0.32
CA THR A 8 -5.64 13.32 -0.42
C THR A 8 -4.87 12.06 -0.79
N VAL A 9 -4.31 12.03 -1.98
CA VAL A 9 -3.47 10.92 -2.43
C VAL A 9 -2.31 10.82 -1.45
N LYS A 10 -2.40 9.87 -0.53
CA LYS A 10 -1.33 9.63 0.44
C LYS A 10 -0.14 9.06 -0.28
N THR A 11 1.06 9.41 0.17
CA THR A 11 2.29 8.76 -0.28
C THR A 11 2.62 7.58 0.62
N VAL A 12 3.43 6.65 0.13
CA VAL A 12 3.99 5.56 0.95
C VAL A 12 4.71 6.15 2.16
N LEU A 13 5.50 7.20 1.95
CA LEU A 13 6.21 7.92 3.02
C LEU A 13 5.26 8.46 4.10
N GLU A 14 4.20 9.17 3.72
CA GLU A 14 3.18 9.66 4.66
C GLU A 14 2.53 8.52 5.44
N TYR A 15 2.24 7.41 4.76
CA TYR A 15 1.62 6.26 5.39
C TYR A 15 2.55 5.56 6.38
N MET A 16 3.84 5.46 6.07
CA MET A 16 4.86 4.90 6.97
C MET A 16 5.01 5.72 8.24
N VAL A 17 4.94 7.06 8.15
CA VAL A 17 4.91 7.92 9.35
C VAL A 17 3.71 7.58 10.24
N MET A 18 2.53 7.40 9.62
CA MET A 18 1.32 7.05 10.37
C MET A 18 1.42 5.68 11.05
N LEU A 19 1.99 4.66 10.38
CA LEU A 19 2.15 3.32 10.96
C LEU A 19 3.12 3.29 12.14
N ASN A 20 4.11 4.18 12.16
CA ASN A 20 5.06 4.30 13.26
C ASN A 20 4.53 5.16 14.42
N GLU A 21 3.29 5.66 14.33
CA GLU A 21 2.65 6.56 15.32
C GLU A 21 3.49 7.81 15.63
N GLN A 22 4.36 8.21 14.69
CA GLN A 22 5.23 9.37 14.83
C GLN A 22 4.62 10.61 14.18
N SER A 23 5.06 11.77 14.63
CA SER A 23 4.86 13.04 13.89
C SER A 23 6.02 13.30 12.95
N TYR A 24 5.82 14.14 11.92
CA TYR A 24 6.92 14.60 11.06
C TYR A 24 8.05 15.26 11.86
N SER A 25 7.71 15.96 12.93
CA SER A 25 8.69 16.58 13.84
C SER A 25 9.41 15.56 14.73
N GLY A 26 8.82 14.39 14.99
CA GLY A 26 9.46 13.28 15.69
C GLY A 26 10.54 12.64 14.83
N ILE A 27 10.14 12.17 13.64
CA ILE A 27 11.06 11.56 12.66
C ILE A 27 12.13 12.56 12.24
N GLY A 28 11.73 13.81 11.99
CA GLY A 28 12.63 14.88 11.58
C GLY A 28 13.77 15.13 12.57
N ARG A 29 13.51 15.03 13.87
CA ARG A 29 14.58 15.16 14.89
C ARG A 29 15.57 14.00 14.86
N GLN A 30 15.08 12.77 14.65
CA GLN A 30 15.92 11.58 14.61
C GLN A 30 16.79 11.52 13.34
N LEU A 31 16.26 11.99 12.21
CA LEU A 31 16.92 11.91 10.91
C LEU A 31 17.59 13.22 10.46
N ASN A 32 17.58 14.25 11.32
CA ASN A 32 18.04 15.59 11.00
C ASN A 32 17.38 16.15 9.71
N ILE A 33 16.06 16.01 9.63
CA ILE A 33 15.19 16.44 8.53
C ILE A 33 14.17 17.43 9.08
N THR A 34 14.00 18.58 8.44
CA THR A 34 12.99 19.55 8.88
C THR A 34 11.58 19.09 8.52
N PRO A 35 10.54 19.43 9.31
CA PRO A 35 9.15 19.15 8.94
C PRO A 35 8.76 19.71 7.58
N GLN A 36 9.38 20.84 7.17
CA GLN A 36 9.16 21.46 5.87
C GLN A 36 9.66 20.58 4.72
N GLN A 37 10.88 20.04 4.82
CA GLN A 37 11.42 19.09 3.83
C GLN A 37 10.52 17.86 3.69
N PHE A 38 10.07 17.31 4.82
CA PHE A 38 9.15 16.17 4.83
C PHE A 38 7.83 16.48 4.11
N SER A 39 7.25 17.66 4.39
CA SER A 39 6.03 18.16 3.74
C SER A 39 6.22 18.34 2.23
N ASP A 40 7.38 18.85 1.80
CA ASP A 40 7.69 19.04 0.39
C ASP A 40 7.84 17.71 -0.37
N TRP A 41 8.39 16.68 0.26
CA TRP A 41 8.49 15.33 -0.33
C TRP A 41 7.13 14.64 -0.42
N ILE A 42 6.31 14.67 0.63
CA ILE A 42 4.95 14.10 0.61
C ILE A 42 4.10 14.77 -0.48
N LYS A 43 4.25 16.09 -0.65
CA LYS A 43 3.56 16.86 -1.69
C LYS A 43 4.21 16.76 -3.07
N LYS A 44 5.25 15.93 -3.23
CA LYS A 44 6.03 15.74 -4.46
C LYS A 44 6.55 17.04 -5.09
N ARG A 45 6.83 18.07 -4.26
CA ARG A 45 7.35 19.36 -4.73
C ARG A 45 8.84 19.30 -5.07
N ARG A 46 9.54 18.34 -4.46
CA ARG A 46 10.98 18.10 -4.64
C ARG A 46 11.26 16.60 -4.56
N PRO A 47 12.26 16.09 -5.28
CA PRO A 47 12.75 14.73 -5.08
C PRO A 47 13.41 14.59 -3.71
N ILE A 48 13.45 13.36 -3.20
CA ILE A 48 14.14 12.99 -1.96
C ILE A 48 15.62 12.79 -2.29
N PRO A 49 16.55 13.54 -1.68
CA PRO A 49 17.98 13.33 -1.90
C PRO A 49 18.41 11.93 -1.45
N GLN A 50 19.36 11.31 -2.16
CA GLN A 50 19.79 9.93 -1.93
C GLN A 50 20.20 9.66 -0.48
N GLU A 51 21.00 10.53 0.13
CA GLU A 51 21.43 10.38 1.54
C GLU A 51 20.24 10.38 2.51
N ARG A 52 19.19 11.15 2.20
CA ARG A 52 17.97 11.21 3.02
C ARG A 52 17.08 10.02 2.77
N LEU A 53 17.01 9.55 1.53
CA LEU A 53 16.30 8.32 1.17
C LEU A 53 16.87 7.11 1.91
N GLN A 54 18.20 6.97 1.94
CA GLN A 54 18.91 5.94 2.72
C GLN A 54 18.57 6.01 4.21
N ALA A 55 18.62 7.20 4.81
CA ALA A 55 18.28 7.38 6.22
C ALA A 55 16.82 7.02 6.51
N LEU A 56 15.88 7.38 5.62
CA LEU A 56 14.47 7.02 5.75
C LEU A 56 14.24 5.51 5.58
N ALA A 57 14.86 4.90 4.57
CA ALA A 57 14.79 3.47 4.31
C ALA A 57 15.30 2.68 5.52
N ALA A 58 16.47 3.03 6.04
CA ALA A 58 17.03 2.43 7.25
C ALA A 58 16.13 2.63 8.48
N TYR A 59 15.59 3.84 8.67
CA TYR A 59 14.69 4.15 9.78
C TYR A 59 13.42 3.31 9.77
N PHE A 60 12.83 3.14 8.59
CA PHE A 60 11.60 2.38 8.41
C PHE A 60 11.84 0.87 8.21
N GLY A 61 13.10 0.45 8.07
CA GLY A 61 13.47 -0.93 7.78
C GLY A 61 13.05 -1.40 6.38
N VAL A 62 12.76 -0.52 5.42
CA VAL A 62 12.29 -0.90 4.08
C VAL A 62 13.33 -0.57 3.01
N GLY A 63 13.21 -1.19 1.83
CA GLY A 63 14.02 -0.82 0.66
C GLY A 63 13.70 0.59 0.16
N GLU A 64 14.68 1.28 -0.40
CA GLU A 64 14.55 2.65 -0.93
C GLU A 64 13.48 2.73 -2.04
N GLU A 65 13.42 1.71 -2.89
CA GLU A 65 12.49 1.55 -4.01
C GLU A 65 11.02 1.50 -3.57
N VAL A 66 10.76 1.19 -2.29
CA VAL A 66 9.41 1.22 -1.72
C VAL A 66 8.96 2.66 -1.47
N LEU A 67 9.90 3.54 -1.11
CA LEU A 67 9.61 4.91 -0.69
C LEU A 67 9.50 5.89 -1.85
N VAL A 68 10.19 5.65 -2.97
CA VAL A 68 10.25 6.58 -4.11
C VAL A 68 9.99 5.93 -5.46
N ASP A 69 9.56 6.76 -6.42
CA ASP A 69 9.48 6.40 -7.83
C ASP A 69 10.83 6.60 -8.55
N THR A 70 10.88 6.31 -9.85
CA THR A 70 12.09 6.46 -10.69
C THR A 70 12.64 7.89 -10.71
N GLY A 71 11.81 8.89 -10.42
CA GLY A 71 12.20 10.30 -10.31
C GLY A 71 12.67 10.71 -8.91
N HIS A 72 12.80 9.76 -7.97
CA HIS A 72 13.08 9.99 -6.56
C HIS A 72 11.99 10.80 -5.84
N PHE A 73 10.77 10.87 -6.37
CA PHE A 73 9.65 11.47 -5.67
C PHE A 73 8.95 10.41 -4.82
N ALA A 74 8.35 10.82 -3.70
CA ALA A 74 7.65 9.90 -2.81
C ALA A 74 6.60 9.07 -3.59
N SER A 75 6.67 7.75 -3.45
CA SER A 75 5.79 6.81 -4.16
C SER A 75 4.33 7.04 -3.76
N PRO A 76 3.38 6.98 -4.72
CA PRO A 76 1.96 7.04 -4.39
C PRO A 76 1.53 5.80 -3.59
N LEU A 77 0.66 5.97 -2.60
CA LEU A 77 0.05 4.86 -1.89
C LEU A 77 -1.15 4.33 -2.67
N THR A 78 -0.90 3.53 -3.70
CA THR A 78 -1.97 2.79 -4.39
C THR A 78 -2.52 1.69 -3.47
N PRO A 79 -3.74 1.18 -3.71
CA PRO A 79 -4.26 0.03 -2.97
C PRO A 79 -3.30 -1.16 -2.97
N LEU A 80 -2.74 -1.49 -4.15
CA LEU A 80 -1.74 -2.54 -4.30
C LEU A 80 -0.47 -2.23 -3.47
N ALA A 81 0.07 -1.02 -3.57
CA ALA A 81 1.27 -0.62 -2.82
C ALA A 81 1.04 -0.70 -1.30
N LYS A 82 -0.16 -0.34 -0.84
CA LYS A 82 -0.54 -0.46 0.58
C LYS A 82 -0.54 -1.92 1.05
N VAL A 83 -1.12 -2.83 0.27
CA VAL A 83 -1.13 -4.26 0.59
C VAL A 83 0.29 -4.81 0.62
N GLN A 84 1.11 -4.50 -0.41
CA GLN A 84 2.50 -4.94 -0.49
C GLN A 84 3.34 -4.43 0.68
N LEU A 85 3.15 -3.17 1.08
CA LEU A 85 3.82 -2.60 2.24
C LEU A 85 3.44 -3.31 3.53
N HIS A 86 2.16 -3.63 3.74
CA HIS A 86 1.73 -4.40 4.91
C HIS A 86 2.33 -5.80 4.93
N MET A 87 2.38 -6.49 3.79
CA MET A 87 3.05 -7.77 3.69
C MET A 87 4.53 -7.68 4.07
N LEU A 88 5.24 -6.67 3.58
CA LEU A 88 6.65 -6.44 3.91
C LEU A 88 6.86 -6.23 5.42
N LEU A 89 5.99 -5.43 6.06
CA LEU A 89 6.09 -5.17 7.51
C LEU A 89 5.75 -6.41 8.34
N LEU A 90 4.80 -7.24 7.89
CA LEU A 90 4.52 -8.52 8.53
C LEU A 90 5.72 -9.47 8.43
N ASP A 91 6.37 -9.54 7.27
CA ASP A 91 7.55 -10.38 7.07
C ASP A 91 8.69 -9.98 8.02
N GLN A 92 8.91 -8.67 8.18
CA GLN A 92 9.89 -8.16 9.14
C GLN A 92 9.51 -8.51 10.58
N LYS A 93 8.23 -8.37 10.94
CA LYS A 93 7.75 -8.69 12.29
C LYS A 93 7.88 -10.18 12.60
N ILE A 94 7.54 -11.04 11.65
CA ILE A 94 7.71 -12.49 11.77
C ILE A 94 9.19 -12.83 11.96
N ALA A 95 10.07 -12.31 11.10
CA ALA A 95 11.51 -12.57 11.21
C ALA A 95 12.10 -12.07 12.55
N GLN A 96 11.61 -10.94 13.06
CA GLN A 96 12.00 -10.44 14.38
C GLN A 96 11.57 -11.42 15.49
N LEU A 97 10.30 -11.84 15.50
CA LEU A 97 9.75 -12.75 16.50
C LEU A 97 10.46 -14.12 16.49
N GLU A 98 10.74 -14.65 15.29
CA GLU A 98 11.53 -15.86 15.12
C GLU A 98 12.94 -15.72 15.71
N GLY A 99 13.59 -14.58 15.50
CA GLY A 99 14.91 -14.26 16.09
C GLY A 99 14.89 -14.08 17.60
N GLU A 100 13.76 -13.66 18.17
CA GLU A 100 13.54 -13.52 19.61
C GLU A 100 13.13 -14.85 20.28
N GLY A 101 12.89 -15.90 19.50
CA GLY A 101 12.46 -17.22 20.00
C GLY A 101 11.00 -17.23 20.46
N ALA A 102 10.15 -16.38 19.87
CA ALA A 102 8.72 -16.31 20.15
C ALA A 102 7.99 -17.61 19.82
N GLU A 103 6.83 -17.84 20.43
CA GLU A 103 6.09 -19.08 20.26
C GLU A 103 5.37 -19.11 18.90
N GLU A 104 5.58 -20.18 18.14
CA GLU A 104 5.10 -20.26 16.76
C GLU A 104 3.56 -20.21 16.68
N GLU A 105 2.86 -20.90 17.56
CA GLU A 105 1.39 -21.01 17.51
C GLU A 105 0.67 -19.78 18.08
N GLU A 106 1.24 -19.13 19.10
CA GLU A 106 0.61 -18.00 19.79
C GLU A 106 1.07 -16.65 19.23
N ASP A 107 2.38 -16.46 19.06
CA ASP A 107 2.95 -15.18 18.68
C ASP A 107 3.08 -15.02 17.17
N ILE A 108 3.49 -16.05 16.44
CA ILE A 108 3.85 -15.94 15.01
C ILE A 108 2.67 -16.26 14.08
N ALA A 109 1.89 -17.29 14.38
CA ALA A 109 0.79 -17.76 13.55
C ALA A 109 -0.22 -16.65 13.17
N PRO A 110 -0.64 -15.73 14.06
CA PRO A 110 -1.57 -14.66 13.70
C PRO A 110 -1.04 -13.75 12.57
N TYR A 111 0.26 -13.49 12.52
CA TYR A 111 0.87 -12.68 11.46
C TYR A 111 0.95 -13.44 10.14
N ARG A 112 1.22 -14.76 10.18
CA ARG A 112 1.20 -15.62 8.99
C ARG A 112 -0.20 -15.73 8.39
N ASP A 113 -1.22 -15.91 9.23
CA ASP A 113 -2.62 -15.92 8.80
C ASP A 113 -3.01 -14.58 8.18
N LYS A 114 -2.59 -13.48 8.79
CA LYS A 114 -2.83 -12.14 8.24
C LYS A 114 -2.14 -11.95 6.89
N LYS A 115 -0.92 -12.46 6.73
CA LYS A 115 -0.18 -12.43 5.46
C LYS A 115 -0.93 -13.20 4.37
N LEU A 116 -1.45 -14.39 4.68
CA LEU A 116 -2.25 -15.19 3.74
C LEU A 116 -3.51 -14.44 3.28
N GLN A 117 -4.15 -13.70 4.17
CA GLN A 117 -5.26 -12.82 3.79
C GLN A 117 -4.81 -11.72 2.82
N LEU A 118 -3.70 -11.06 3.12
CA LEU A 118 -3.15 -9.99 2.27
C LEU A 118 -2.70 -10.52 0.90
N GLU A 119 -2.25 -11.77 0.80
CA GLU A 119 -1.92 -12.40 -0.49
C GLU A 119 -3.15 -12.50 -1.40
N ARG A 120 -4.31 -12.88 -0.84
CA ARG A 120 -5.58 -12.91 -1.58
C ARG A 120 -6.02 -11.50 -2.00
N GLU A 121 -5.87 -10.52 -1.11
CA GLU A 121 -6.16 -9.12 -1.42
C GLU A 121 -5.23 -8.59 -2.52
N ARG A 122 -3.93 -8.92 -2.47
CA ARG A 122 -2.94 -8.56 -3.49
C ARG A 122 -3.32 -9.13 -4.86
N GLU A 123 -3.70 -10.41 -4.92
CA GLU A 123 -4.14 -11.02 -6.17
C GLU A 123 -5.36 -10.31 -6.75
N HIS A 124 -6.31 -9.91 -5.90
CA HIS A 124 -7.49 -9.18 -6.33
C HIS A 124 -7.11 -7.81 -6.90
N GLU A 125 -6.26 -7.04 -6.22
CA GLU A 125 -5.77 -5.74 -6.70
C GLU A 125 -4.99 -5.86 -8.03
N ILE A 126 -4.21 -6.93 -8.22
CA ILE A 126 -3.53 -7.21 -9.49
C ILE A 126 -4.54 -7.47 -10.61
N ARG A 127 -5.58 -8.26 -10.35
CA ARG A 127 -6.64 -8.53 -11.34
C ARG A 127 -7.38 -7.24 -11.70
N LEU A 128 -7.74 -6.42 -10.71
CA LEU A 128 -8.38 -5.13 -10.93
C LEU A 128 -7.51 -4.18 -11.76
N GLY A 129 -6.22 -4.10 -11.43
CA GLY A 129 -5.26 -3.28 -12.18
C GLY A 129 -5.16 -3.70 -13.65
N ARG A 130 -5.10 -5.02 -13.91
CA ARG A 130 -5.08 -5.56 -15.28
C ARG A 130 -6.35 -5.22 -16.07
N VAL A 131 -7.52 -5.35 -15.43
CA VAL A 131 -8.79 -5.01 -16.07
C VAL A 131 -8.85 -3.51 -16.37
N ALA A 132 -8.48 -2.66 -15.41
CA ALA A 132 -8.46 -1.21 -15.60
C ALA A 132 -7.51 -0.79 -16.74
N GLU A 133 -6.31 -1.37 -16.81
CA GLU A 133 -5.35 -1.11 -17.87
C GLU A 133 -5.88 -1.57 -19.25
N ALA A 134 -6.54 -2.73 -19.31
CA ALA A 134 -7.13 -3.24 -20.53
C ALA A 134 -8.27 -2.33 -21.04
N LEU A 135 -9.14 -1.88 -20.13
CA LEU A 135 -10.22 -0.94 -20.45
C LEU A 135 -9.70 0.44 -20.90
N GLN A 136 -8.61 0.93 -20.33
CA GLN A 136 -7.99 2.18 -20.78
C GLN A 136 -7.47 2.11 -22.23
N ARG A 137 -7.13 0.91 -22.70
CA ARG A 137 -6.67 0.65 -24.07
C ARG A 137 -7.82 0.22 -25.01
N ASP A 138 -9.03 0.09 -24.49
CA ASP A 138 -10.21 -0.40 -25.22
C ASP A 138 -10.82 0.73 -26.07
N HIS A 139 -10.18 1.02 -27.21
CA HIS A 139 -10.58 2.14 -28.07
C HIS A 139 -11.96 1.96 -28.72
N ASP A 140 -12.41 0.73 -28.95
CA ASP A 140 -13.69 0.41 -29.59
C ASP A 140 -14.81 0.05 -28.58
N GLY A 141 -14.51 0.06 -27.28
CA GLY A 141 -15.46 -0.20 -26.20
C GLY A 141 -15.95 -1.65 -26.12
N ARG A 142 -15.35 -2.56 -26.90
CA ARG A 142 -15.81 -3.95 -26.97
C ARG A 142 -15.52 -4.70 -25.69
N LEU A 143 -14.35 -4.46 -25.09
CA LEU A 143 -13.99 -5.10 -23.83
C LEU A 143 -14.89 -4.61 -22.68
N ALA A 144 -15.23 -3.32 -22.66
CA ALA A 144 -16.15 -2.76 -21.69
C ALA A 144 -17.53 -3.44 -21.76
N LEU A 145 -18.11 -3.56 -22.96
CA LEU A 145 -19.41 -4.23 -23.16
C LEU A 145 -19.40 -5.70 -22.71
N LEU A 146 -18.33 -6.43 -23.02
CA LEU A 146 -18.19 -7.82 -22.59
C LEU A 146 -18.07 -7.94 -21.06
N LEU A 147 -17.33 -7.03 -20.43
CA LEU A 147 -17.19 -7.01 -18.98
C LEU A 147 -18.53 -6.74 -18.31
N ASP A 148 -19.27 -5.73 -18.77
CA ASP A 148 -20.60 -5.38 -18.24
C ASP A 148 -21.55 -6.58 -18.33
N GLN A 149 -21.59 -7.26 -19.48
CA GLN A 149 -22.43 -8.45 -19.65
C GLN A 149 -22.07 -9.57 -18.66
N VAL A 150 -20.78 -9.87 -18.47
CA VAL A 150 -20.34 -10.91 -17.52
C VAL A 150 -20.69 -10.54 -16.08
N LEU A 151 -20.55 -9.25 -15.73
CA LEU A 151 -20.89 -8.76 -14.39
C LEU A 151 -22.40 -8.83 -14.12
N ASP A 152 -23.23 -8.46 -15.10
CA ASP A 152 -24.69 -8.55 -15.01
C ASP A 152 -25.14 -10.01 -14.84
N GLU A 153 -24.58 -10.95 -15.61
CA GLU A 153 -24.88 -12.38 -15.47
C GLU A 153 -24.46 -12.94 -14.10
N ALA A 154 -23.29 -12.52 -13.60
CA ALA A 154 -22.81 -12.93 -12.28
C ALA A 154 -23.69 -12.37 -11.15
N ALA A 155 -24.16 -11.13 -11.29
CA ALA A 155 -25.08 -10.51 -10.33
C ALA A 155 -26.44 -11.23 -10.30
N ALA A 156 -27.00 -11.54 -11.48
CA ALA A 156 -28.27 -12.24 -11.60
C ALA A 156 -28.24 -13.65 -10.95
N LYS A 157 -27.17 -14.42 -11.20
CA LYS A 157 -27.00 -15.75 -10.57
C LYS A 157 -26.85 -15.69 -9.05
N LYS A 158 -26.26 -14.61 -8.54
CA LYS A 158 -26.11 -14.42 -7.09
C LYS A 158 -27.45 -14.12 -6.41
N THR A 159 -28.40 -13.49 -7.10
CA THR A 159 -29.76 -13.28 -6.59
C THR A 159 -30.62 -14.54 -6.63
N GLU A 160 -30.46 -15.41 -7.65
CA GLU A 160 -31.18 -16.68 -7.74
C GLU A 160 -30.73 -17.72 -6.70
N GLY A 161 -29.47 -17.69 -6.28
CA GLY A 161 -28.92 -18.61 -5.26
C GLY A 161 -29.24 -18.26 -3.80
N VAL A 162 -29.96 -17.17 -3.52
CA VAL A 162 -30.37 -16.75 -2.17
C VAL A 162 -31.83 -17.16 -1.85
N GLU A 163 -32.57 -17.67 -2.84
CA GLU A 163 -33.95 -18.16 -2.68
C GLU A 163 -34.08 -19.70 -2.58
N SER A 164 -32.99 -20.44 -2.30
CA SER A 164 -33.01 -21.90 -2.14
C SER A 164 -32.60 -22.37 -0.74
#